data_AF-A0AAE1C7Z3-F1
#
_entry.id   AF-A0AAE1C7Z3-F1
#
_cell.length_a   1.000
_cell.length_b   1.000
_cell.length_c   1.000
_cell.angle_alpha   90.00
_cell.angle_beta   90.00
_cell.angle_gamma   90.00
#
_symmetry.space_group_name_H-M   'P 1'
#
loop_
_entity.id
_entity.type
_entity.pdbx_description
1 polymer ?
#
loop_
_entity_poly.entity_id
_entity_poly.type
_entity_poly.pdbx_seq_one_letter_code
_entity_poly.pdbx_strand_id
1 'polypeptide(L)'
;MIKRSDSASPSPSKGESNLSSLENGAELAVEEALVTPSSSTEVTPEPQRLPILSYHVDGDLYIKVCGAEGIALYKVCSPLIAAASPVWRRTVYGGEHPRPDKGKWVIEMLDSDDHVYGLDIIFSIAHYKFLEIPTRPDIDQLYFISKVAEKYQCTHLFIPFMEKWVTGLNWHVVMNKDRNDNDKTLYITWVLGEGRWFSRVVTKVAHQASVDEKGTLLDTNGQPWKDQGLPRYIIDLLAKTRLDTLKGFALAVDVPVKKLMDICREQKTEFCRSKDATGELKDACQNLQLGSLFSGLTGADLMPFPAPEAYRDSVVNLASKLLGVKAMRFKLPGVLPHNDTHFDCGIKHKEAVNQIMKKAIQLSGAMIRQLKIRAMKSGAYIDELFKELKEMEERDPCPEPMEDLHDDKTLYKHADDPASPDYFSGNDESGVPVKLKDLEI
;
A
#
# COMPACT_ATOMS: atom_id res chain seq x y z
N MET A 1 -7.85 63.58 -23.61
CA MET A 1 -7.28 64.14 -24.85
C MET A 1 -6.57 63.03 -25.63
N ILE A 2 -6.48 63.16 -26.94
CA ILE A 2 -5.99 62.16 -27.94
C ILE A 2 -4.43 62.24 -27.96
N LYS A 3 -3.58 61.22 -28.12
CA LYS A 3 -3.37 60.15 -29.15
C LYS A 3 -2.47 59.03 -28.54
N ARG A 4 -2.52 57.73 -28.94
CA ARG A 4 -1.76 57.05 -30.04
C ARG A 4 -0.39 57.71 -30.34
N SER A 5 0.78 57.06 -30.42
CA SER A 5 1.11 55.79 -31.14
C SER A 5 2.55 55.32 -30.83
N ASP A 6 3.00 54.05 -30.97
CA ASP A 6 2.31 52.74 -31.02
C ASP A 6 3.27 51.54 -30.70
N SER A 7 4.09 51.03 -31.63
CA SER A 7 4.77 49.70 -31.57
C SER A 7 6.32 49.68 -31.48
N ALA A 8 6.91 48.67 -30.81
CA ALA A 8 7.89 47.72 -31.40
C ALA A 8 8.35 46.63 -30.41
N SER A 9 8.41 45.37 -30.87
CA SER A 9 9.14 44.26 -30.22
C SER A 9 10.39 43.93 -31.03
N PRO A 10 11.40 43.31 -30.42
CA PRO A 10 12.14 42.25 -31.11
C PRO A 10 12.25 40.94 -30.30
N SER A 11 12.42 39.87 -31.06
CA SER A 11 12.47 38.45 -30.66
C SER A 11 13.79 38.01 -30.01
N PRO A 12 13.83 36.87 -29.30
CA PRO A 12 15.04 36.35 -28.67
C PRO A 12 16.01 35.72 -29.68
N SER A 13 17.32 35.89 -29.44
CA SER A 13 18.39 35.27 -30.21
C SER A 13 18.67 33.83 -29.78
N LYS A 14 18.89 32.95 -30.76
CA LYS A 14 19.46 31.60 -30.56
C LYS A 14 20.95 31.70 -30.24
N GLY A 15 21.45 30.74 -29.46
CA GLY A 15 22.88 30.48 -29.26
C GLY A 15 23.13 28.99 -29.02
N GLU A 16 23.61 28.29 -30.04
CA GLU A 16 24.17 26.93 -29.94
C GLU A 16 25.71 27.00 -29.95
N SER A 17 26.39 25.85 -29.80
CA SER A 17 27.86 25.64 -29.75
C SER A 17 28.50 25.92 -28.37
N ASN A 18 29.49 25.15 -27.87
CA ASN A 18 30.35 24.14 -28.50
C ASN A 18 30.74 22.98 -27.55
N LEU A 19 31.21 21.86 -28.13
CA LEU A 19 32.01 20.83 -27.45
C LEU A 19 33.50 21.22 -27.37
N SER A 20 34.18 20.85 -26.28
CA SER A 20 35.55 20.30 -26.20
C SER A 20 35.91 20.12 -24.71
N SER A 21 36.18 18.92 -24.20
CA SER A 21 37.43 18.15 -24.36
C SER A 21 38.64 18.81 -23.71
N LEU A 22 39.07 18.30 -22.54
CA LEU A 22 40.42 18.46 -22.01
C LEU A 22 40.69 17.37 -20.93
N GLU A 23 41.30 16.27 -21.36
CA GLU A 23 42.05 15.35 -20.50
C GLU A 23 43.53 15.78 -20.48
N ASN A 24 44.37 15.00 -19.77
CA ASN A 24 45.78 15.23 -19.37
C ASN A 24 45.90 16.03 -18.05
N GLY A 25 46.75 15.63 -17.10
CA GLY A 25 47.72 14.53 -17.08
C GLY A 25 48.96 14.97 -16.32
N ALA A 26 49.33 14.26 -15.25
CA ALA A 26 50.52 14.56 -14.46
C ALA A 26 51.10 13.26 -13.89
N GLU A 27 52.20 12.82 -14.48
CA GLU A 27 52.97 11.63 -14.11
C GLU A 27 54.44 12.08 -13.98
N LEU A 28 55.08 11.77 -12.84
CA LEU A 28 56.52 11.87 -12.49
C LEU A 28 56.60 11.79 -10.94
N ALA A 29 57.53 11.07 -10.30
CA ALA A 29 58.62 10.25 -10.80
C ALA A 29 58.85 9.04 -9.88
N VAL A 30 59.51 8.00 -10.40
CA VAL A 30 59.98 6.83 -9.65
C VAL A 30 61.48 6.98 -9.39
N GLU A 31 61.95 6.62 -8.18
CA GLU A 31 63.38 6.40 -7.92
C GLU A 31 63.55 5.08 -7.15
N GLU A 32 64.43 4.21 -7.65
CA GLU A 32 64.67 2.85 -7.14
C GLU A 32 65.73 2.81 -6.03
N ALA A 33 65.57 1.90 -5.06
CA ALA A 33 66.68 1.37 -4.27
C ALA A 33 66.45 -0.08 -3.82
N LEU A 34 67.11 -1.00 -4.53
CA LEU A 34 67.41 -2.42 -4.27
C LEU A 34 67.10 -3.02 -2.87
N VAL A 35 66.57 -4.26 -2.85
CA VAL A 35 67.29 -5.53 -2.58
C VAL A 35 66.29 -6.71 -2.58
N THR A 36 66.75 -7.90 -2.98
CA THR A 36 65.94 -9.11 -3.29
C THR A 36 65.74 -10.05 -2.07
N PRO A 37 65.18 -11.28 -2.19
CA PRO A 37 63.88 -11.60 -1.58
C PRO A 37 63.97 -12.58 -0.40
N SER A 38 62.99 -12.58 0.51
CA SER A 38 62.81 -13.68 1.48
C SER A 38 61.39 -13.81 2.03
N SER A 39 60.94 -15.07 2.05
CA SER A 39 59.79 -15.61 2.80
C SER A 39 58.42 -14.96 2.61
N SER A 40 57.61 -15.61 1.78
CA SER A 40 56.15 -15.56 1.86
C SER A 40 55.66 -15.68 3.30
N THR A 41 55.00 -14.65 3.80
CA THR A 41 54.10 -14.76 4.95
C THR A 41 52.70 -14.55 4.41
N GLU A 42 51.84 -15.57 4.52
CA GLU A 42 50.44 -15.45 4.16
C GLU A 42 49.78 -14.45 5.11
N VAL A 43 49.51 -13.24 4.61
CA VAL A 43 48.65 -12.28 5.33
C VAL A 43 47.22 -12.71 5.11
N THR A 44 46.72 -13.59 5.98
CA THR A 44 45.29 -13.89 6.09
C THR A 44 44.54 -12.57 6.28
N PRO A 45 43.55 -12.21 5.44
CA PRO A 45 42.83 -10.97 5.61
C PRO A 45 42.03 -11.01 6.92
N GLU A 46 42.37 -10.12 7.86
CA GLU A 46 41.64 -9.99 9.13
C GLU A 46 40.18 -9.64 8.80
N PRO A 47 39.17 -10.39 9.29
CA PRO A 47 37.78 -10.13 8.95
C PRO A 47 37.37 -8.75 9.45
N GLN A 48 36.90 -7.91 8.53
CA GLN A 48 36.44 -6.55 8.82
C GLN A 48 35.40 -6.60 9.95
N ARG A 49 35.76 -6.01 11.10
CA ARG A 49 34.90 -6.04 12.30
C ARG A 49 33.69 -5.14 12.07
N LEU A 50 32.54 -5.75 11.82
CA LEU A 50 31.26 -5.06 11.71
C LEU A 50 31.02 -4.19 12.96
N PRO A 51 30.52 -2.95 12.80
CA PRO A 51 30.25 -2.07 13.93
C PRO A 51 29.14 -2.66 14.81
N ILE A 52 29.39 -2.72 16.11
CA ILE A 52 28.42 -3.22 17.09
C ILE A 52 27.54 -2.05 17.55
N LEU A 53 26.26 -2.10 17.22
CA LEU A 53 25.27 -1.10 17.64
C LEU A 53 24.76 -1.44 19.05
N SER A 54 25.13 -0.65 20.07
CA SER A 54 24.77 -0.93 21.47
C SER A 54 23.56 -0.11 21.92
N TYR A 55 22.53 -0.79 22.42
CA TYR A 55 21.27 -0.16 22.84
C TYR A 55 21.18 0.02 24.35
N HIS A 56 21.93 -0.78 25.11
CA HIS A 56 21.98 -0.70 26.57
C HIS A 56 23.40 -0.89 27.10
N VAL A 57 23.69 -0.32 28.28
CA VAL A 57 24.91 -0.59 29.03
C VAL A 57 24.96 -2.06 29.43
N ASP A 58 23.89 -2.54 30.07
CA ASP A 58 23.71 -3.94 30.52
C ASP A 58 23.31 -4.90 29.39
N GLY A 59 23.58 -4.55 28.13
CA GLY A 59 23.31 -5.45 27.00
C GLY A 59 24.05 -6.77 27.19
N ASP A 60 23.32 -7.88 27.15
CA ASP A 60 23.81 -9.22 27.43
C ASP A 60 23.56 -10.22 26.29
N LEU A 61 22.78 -9.80 25.29
CA LEU A 61 22.48 -10.53 24.07
C LEU A 61 23.00 -9.76 22.85
N TYR A 62 23.56 -10.51 21.89
CA TYR A 62 23.89 -10.02 20.57
C TYR A 62 22.89 -10.58 19.55
N ILE A 63 22.39 -9.71 18.67
CA ILE A 63 21.50 -10.09 17.57
C ILE A 63 22.21 -9.72 16.26
N LYS A 64 22.47 -10.72 15.42
CA LYS A 64 23.11 -10.57 14.12
C LYS A 64 22.04 -10.67 13.04
N VAL A 65 21.81 -9.58 12.31
CA VAL A 65 20.84 -9.50 11.21
C VAL A 65 21.57 -9.56 9.88
N CYS A 66 21.21 -10.51 9.04
CA CYS A 66 21.75 -10.67 7.68
C CYS A 66 20.68 -10.27 6.66
N GLY A 67 20.50 -8.96 6.44
CA GLY A 67 19.52 -8.43 5.49
C GLY A 67 20.10 -8.18 4.10
N ALA A 68 19.23 -7.89 3.12
CA ALA A 68 19.65 -7.47 1.78
C ALA A 68 20.46 -6.14 1.77
N GLU A 69 20.27 -5.32 2.80
CA GLU A 69 20.97 -4.04 3.01
C GLU A 69 22.36 -4.21 3.65
N GLY A 70 22.70 -5.41 4.14
CA GLY A 70 23.98 -5.72 4.78
C GLY A 70 23.84 -6.51 6.08
N ILE A 71 24.95 -6.62 6.82
CA ILE A 71 25.00 -7.33 8.10
C ILE A 71 25.10 -6.32 9.25
N ALA A 72 24.13 -6.35 10.15
CA ALA A 72 24.13 -5.54 11.37
C ALA A 72 24.29 -6.42 12.61
N LEU A 73 25.02 -5.92 13.62
CA LEU A 73 25.23 -6.63 14.89
C LEU A 73 24.80 -5.74 16.07
N TYR A 74 23.61 -6.00 16.57
CA TYR A 74 23.00 -5.29 17.69
C TYR A 74 23.43 -5.90 19.01
N LYS A 75 23.72 -5.07 20.02
CA LYS A 75 23.92 -5.47 21.43
C LYS A 75 22.76 -4.91 22.25
N VAL A 76 21.91 -5.79 22.76
CA VAL A 76 20.61 -5.48 23.38
C VAL A 76 20.48 -6.11 24.77
N CYS A 77 19.56 -5.60 25.57
CA CYS A 77 19.23 -6.11 26.90
C CYS A 77 18.12 -7.17 26.75
N SER A 78 18.43 -8.45 27.01
CA SER A 78 17.50 -9.56 26.77
C SER A 78 16.15 -9.45 27.49
N PRO A 79 16.07 -8.93 28.74
CA PRO A 79 14.79 -8.72 29.42
C PRO A 79 13.91 -7.65 28.77
N LEU A 80 14.50 -6.58 28.22
CA LEU A 80 13.74 -5.48 27.61
C LEU A 80 13.06 -5.93 26.30
N ILE A 81 13.78 -6.62 25.41
CA ILE A 81 13.18 -7.14 24.18
C ILE A 81 12.14 -8.24 24.45
N ALA A 82 12.35 -9.07 25.47
CA ALA A 82 11.40 -10.10 25.90
C ALA A 82 10.19 -9.54 26.68
N ALA A 83 10.29 -8.31 27.21
CA ALA A 83 9.15 -7.56 27.70
C ALA A 83 8.34 -6.97 26.53
N ALA A 84 9.03 -6.42 25.52
CA ALA A 84 8.46 -5.72 24.38
C ALA A 84 7.81 -6.63 23.31
N SER A 85 8.01 -7.95 23.35
CA SER A 85 7.48 -8.88 22.36
C SER A 85 7.30 -10.31 22.91
N PRO A 86 6.14 -10.97 22.66
CA PRO A 86 5.94 -12.37 23.02
C PRO A 86 6.76 -13.33 22.13
N VAL A 87 7.06 -12.93 20.89
CA VAL A 87 7.94 -13.68 19.97
C VAL A 87 9.36 -13.65 20.51
N TRP A 88 9.91 -12.47 20.78
CA TRP A 88 11.24 -12.34 21.39
C TRP A 88 11.34 -13.05 22.74
N ARG A 89 10.28 -12.99 23.58
CA ARG A 89 10.23 -13.77 24.83
C ARG A 89 10.41 -15.26 24.60
N ARG A 90 9.76 -15.82 23.57
CA ARG A 90 9.89 -17.24 23.21
C ARG A 90 11.28 -17.55 22.63
N THR A 91 11.80 -16.71 21.74
CA THR A 91 13.15 -16.90 21.16
C THR A 91 14.24 -16.86 22.25
N VAL A 92 14.13 -15.96 23.22
CA VAL A 92 15.13 -15.72 24.29
C VAL A 92 15.01 -16.71 25.46
N TYR A 93 13.78 -17.06 25.89
CA TYR A 93 13.55 -17.91 27.07
C TYR A 93 12.87 -19.26 26.80
N GLY A 94 12.44 -19.53 25.57
CA GLY A 94 11.77 -20.79 25.18
C GLY A 94 12.73 -21.96 24.89
N GLY A 95 14.04 -21.76 25.04
CA GLY A 95 15.06 -22.82 24.91
C GLY A 95 15.58 -23.08 23.50
N GLU A 96 15.07 -22.39 22.47
CA GLU A 96 15.57 -22.47 21.09
C GLU A 96 16.99 -21.88 20.96
N HIS A 97 17.26 -20.77 21.67
CA HIS A 97 18.56 -20.11 21.71
C HIS A 97 19.06 -19.98 23.16
N PRO A 98 19.45 -21.09 23.82
CA PRO A 98 19.86 -21.06 25.22
C PRO A 98 21.09 -20.18 25.43
N ARG A 99 21.12 -19.43 26.54
CA ARG A 99 22.27 -18.63 26.93
C ARG A 99 23.49 -19.55 27.16
N PRO A 100 24.62 -19.32 26.49
CA PRO A 100 25.79 -20.18 26.65
C PRO A 100 26.48 -19.97 28.00
N ASP A 101 26.99 -21.06 28.60
CA ASP A 101 27.76 -21.01 29.86
C ASP A 101 29.03 -20.17 29.76
N LYS A 102 29.60 -20.08 28.54
CA LYS A 102 30.82 -19.33 28.22
C LYS A 102 30.71 -18.72 26.83
N GLY A 103 31.16 -17.46 26.70
CA GLY A 103 31.19 -16.74 25.42
C GLY A 103 30.07 -15.70 25.29
N LYS A 104 29.89 -15.15 24.08
CA LYS A 104 28.81 -14.21 23.78
C LYS A 104 27.54 -14.99 23.45
N TRP A 105 26.41 -14.58 24.01
CA TRP A 105 25.10 -15.04 23.54
C TRP A 105 24.79 -14.34 22.23
N VAL A 106 24.70 -15.09 21.12
CA VAL A 106 24.42 -14.56 19.79
C VAL A 106 23.20 -15.29 19.22
N ILE A 107 22.23 -14.53 18.72
CA ILE A 107 21.12 -15.02 17.90
C ILE A 107 21.34 -14.51 16.47
N GLU A 108 21.34 -15.42 15.50
CA GLU A 108 21.44 -15.07 14.08
C GLU A 108 20.05 -15.04 13.44
N MET A 109 19.75 -13.95 12.75
CA MET A 109 18.50 -13.70 12.03
C MET A 109 18.77 -13.80 10.53
N LEU A 110 18.10 -14.76 9.88
CA LEU A 110 18.38 -15.19 8.50
C LEU A 110 17.17 -15.08 7.57
N ASP A 111 16.05 -14.55 8.05
CA ASP A 111 14.84 -14.36 7.25
C ASP A 111 14.92 -13.05 6.48
N SER A 112 14.50 -13.05 5.21
CA SER A 112 14.47 -11.87 4.36
C SER A 112 13.57 -10.75 4.88
N ASP A 113 12.57 -11.07 5.71
CA ASP A 113 11.70 -10.08 6.36
C ASP A 113 12.37 -9.35 7.55
N ASP A 114 13.59 -9.74 7.96
CA ASP A 114 14.35 -9.12 9.04
C ASP A 114 15.06 -7.83 8.59
N HIS A 115 14.25 -6.79 8.31
CA HIS A 115 14.76 -5.48 7.90
C HIS A 115 15.56 -4.79 9.01
N VAL A 116 16.83 -4.49 8.70
CA VAL A 116 17.80 -3.77 9.54
C VAL A 116 17.20 -2.47 10.09
N TYR A 117 16.60 -1.64 9.24
CA TYR A 117 15.95 -0.40 9.65
C TYR A 117 14.73 -0.62 10.59
N GLY A 118 13.88 -1.61 10.29
CA GLY A 118 12.71 -1.90 11.13
C GLY A 118 13.11 -2.39 12.52
N LEU A 119 14.13 -3.26 12.60
CA LEU A 119 14.66 -3.78 13.85
C LEU A 119 15.38 -2.71 14.68
N ASP A 120 16.12 -1.80 14.03
CA ASP A 120 16.74 -0.63 14.68
C ASP A 120 15.69 0.19 15.44
N ILE A 121 14.60 0.59 14.77
CA ILE A 121 13.53 1.37 15.40
C ILE A 121 12.83 0.61 16.53
N ILE A 122 12.55 -0.69 16.37
CA ILE A 122 11.95 -1.51 17.43
C ILE A 122 12.89 -1.63 18.64
N PHE A 123 14.19 -1.82 18.42
CA PHE A 123 15.17 -1.86 19.51
C PHE A 123 15.35 -0.49 20.17
N SER A 124 15.34 0.62 19.43
CA SER A 124 15.37 1.97 20.02
C SER A 124 14.13 2.23 20.88
N ILE A 125 12.92 1.81 20.45
CA ILE A 125 11.71 1.93 21.29
C ILE A 125 11.83 1.07 22.56
N ALA A 126 12.20 -0.22 22.42
CA ALA A 126 12.30 -1.16 23.55
C ALA A 126 13.39 -0.76 24.58
N HIS A 127 14.38 0.03 24.18
CA HIS A 127 15.44 0.56 25.05
C HIS A 127 15.29 2.05 25.37
N TYR A 128 14.09 2.63 25.17
CA TYR A 128 13.74 4.02 25.51
C TYR A 128 14.58 5.10 24.81
N LYS A 129 15.21 4.78 23.68
CA LYS A 129 16.04 5.68 22.87
C LYS A 129 15.22 6.54 21.92
N PHE A 130 14.26 7.28 22.45
CA PHE A 130 13.25 7.96 21.63
C PHE A 130 13.78 9.07 20.71
N LEU A 131 15.02 9.55 20.91
CA LEU A 131 15.67 10.53 20.04
C LEU A 131 16.14 9.94 18.69
N GLU A 132 16.29 8.61 18.60
CA GLU A 132 16.68 7.90 17.36
C GLU A 132 15.45 7.63 16.46
N ILE A 133 14.23 7.87 16.94
CA ILE A 133 12.99 7.50 16.25
C ILE A 133 12.57 8.57 15.22
N PRO A 134 12.21 8.19 13.97
CA PRO A 134 11.74 9.12 12.96
C PRO A 134 10.43 9.79 13.40
N THR A 135 10.42 11.12 13.42
CA THR A 135 9.20 11.90 13.73
C THR A 135 8.15 11.83 12.61
N ARG A 136 8.60 11.68 11.36
CA ARG A 136 7.77 11.46 10.16
C ARG A 136 8.48 10.48 9.23
N PRO A 137 8.35 9.16 9.46
CA PRO A 137 8.85 8.17 8.53
C PRO A 137 8.09 8.23 7.20
N ASP A 138 8.79 7.93 6.11
CA ASP A 138 8.16 7.77 4.78
C ASP A 138 7.48 6.40 4.62
N ILE A 139 6.96 6.11 3.42
CA ILE A 139 6.23 4.86 3.12
C ILE A 139 7.13 3.63 3.25
N ASP A 140 8.39 3.69 2.79
CA ASP A 140 9.31 2.55 2.84
C ASP A 140 9.74 2.29 4.29
N GLN A 141 10.07 3.36 5.02
CA GLN A 141 10.38 3.31 6.45
C GLN A 141 9.22 2.74 7.28
N LEU A 142 7.98 3.22 7.07
CA LEU A 142 6.79 2.68 7.75
C LEU A 142 6.51 1.22 7.36
N TYR A 143 6.77 0.83 6.11
CA TYR A 143 6.60 -0.54 5.65
C TYR A 143 7.56 -1.49 6.38
N PHE A 144 8.85 -1.17 6.44
CA PHE A 144 9.84 -1.99 7.15
C PHE A 144 9.58 -2.05 8.66
N ILE A 145 9.22 -0.93 9.28
CA ILE A 145 8.80 -0.87 10.69
C ILE A 145 7.57 -1.77 10.93
N SER A 146 6.60 -1.75 10.02
CA SER A 146 5.37 -2.55 10.11
C SER A 146 5.62 -4.04 9.90
N LYS A 147 6.46 -4.45 8.93
CA LYS A 147 6.85 -5.85 8.68
C LYS A 147 7.49 -6.48 9.92
N VAL A 148 8.46 -5.77 10.52
CA VAL A 148 9.12 -6.22 11.75
C VAL A 148 8.13 -6.27 12.92
N ALA A 149 7.29 -5.25 13.12
CA ALA A 149 6.36 -5.23 14.26
C ALA A 149 5.22 -6.25 14.17
N GLU A 150 4.76 -6.60 12.97
CA GLU A 150 3.81 -7.69 12.76
C GLU A 150 4.49 -9.03 13.08
N LYS A 151 5.66 -9.29 12.49
CA LYS A 151 6.45 -10.52 12.70
C LYS A 151 6.78 -10.76 14.17
N TYR A 152 7.19 -9.73 14.90
CA TYR A 152 7.53 -9.79 16.32
C TYR A 152 6.37 -9.47 17.26
N GLN A 153 5.15 -9.27 16.74
CA GLN A 153 3.93 -8.99 17.52
C GLN A 153 4.09 -7.83 18.52
N CYS A 154 4.76 -6.77 18.10
CA CYS A 154 5.12 -5.62 18.94
C CYS A 154 4.57 -4.26 18.43
N THR A 155 3.49 -4.29 17.65
CA THR A 155 2.79 -3.07 17.15
C THR A 155 2.32 -2.11 18.25
N HIS A 156 2.10 -2.62 19.47
CA HIS A 156 1.75 -1.83 20.66
C HIS A 156 2.83 -0.84 21.11
N LEU A 157 4.08 -1.04 20.70
CA LEU A 157 5.17 -0.10 20.96
C LEU A 157 4.99 1.24 20.22
N PHE A 158 4.09 1.30 19.23
CA PHE A 158 3.89 2.47 18.39
C PHE A 158 2.93 3.52 18.95
N ILE A 159 2.16 3.20 20.01
CA ILE A 159 1.16 4.09 20.61
C ILE A 159 1.66 5.54 20.82
N PRO A 160 2.88 5.80 21.35
CA PRO A 160 3.39 7.17 21.56
C PRO A 160 3.69 7.97 20.27
N PHE A 161 3.76 7.30 19.11
CA PHE A 161 4.20 7.88 17.84
C PHE A 161 3.08 7.89 16.78
N MET A 162 2.03 7.10 16.98
CA MET A 162 1.03 6.77 15.96
C MET A 162 0.32 8.00 15.38
N GLU A 163 -0.06 8.98 16.21
CA GLU A 163 -0.68 10.23 15.76
C GLU A 163 0.17 10.95 14.69
N LYS A 164 1.48 11.05 14.93
CA LYS A 164 2.42 11.72 14.01
C LYS A 164 2.69 10.89 12.77
N TRP A 165 2.80 9.57 12.91
CA TRP A 165 3.03 8.63 11.81
C TRP A 165 1.82 8.55 10.86
N VAL A 166 0.60 8.44 11.39
CA VAL A 166 -0.65 8.50 10.59
C VAL A 166 -0.83 9.88 9.95
N THR A 167 -0.49 10.96 10.64
CA THR A 167 -0.49 12.32 10.04
C THR A 167 0.53 12.43 8.89
N GLY A 168 1.72 11.82 9.03
CA GLY A 168 2.69 11.68 7.96
C GLY A 168 2.14 10.89 6.77
N LEU A 169 1.56 9.72 7.03
CA LEU A 169 0.94 8.85 6.02
C LEU A 169 -0.13 9.59 5.19
N ASN A 170 -1.00 10.37 5.86
CA ASN A 170 -1.97 11.24 5.17
C ASN A 170 -1.29 12.19 4.17
N TRP A 171 -0.16 12.80 4.53
CA TRP A 171 0.59 13.70 3.65
C TRP A 171 1.19 12.96 2.45
N HIS A 172 1.83 11.81 2.67
CA HIS A 172 2.42 11.00 1.59
C HIS A 172 1.36 10.53 0.59
N VAL A 173 0.25 9.96 1.05
CA VAL A 173 -0.80 9.39 0.18
C VAL A 173 -1.59 10.47 -0.58
N VAL A 174 -1.75 11.68 -0.02
CA VAL A 174 -2.51 12.77 -0.67
C VAL A 174 -1.64 13.61 -1.61
N MET A 175 -0.41 13.97 -1.20
CA MET A 175 0.42 14.95 -1.90
C MET A 175 1.40 14.30 -2.90
N ASN A 176 1.97 13.13 -2.59
CA ASN A 176 2.98 12.46 -3.44
C ASN A 176 2.37 11.36 -4.32
N LYS A 177 1.29 11.69 -5.07
CA LYS A 177 0.51 10.73 -5.86
C LYS A 177 1.32 9.86 -6.82
N ASP A 178 2.39 10.41 -7.39
CA ASP A 178 3.24 9.71 -8.38
C ASP A 178 4.36 8.87 -7.75
N ARG A 179 4.49 8.89 -6.41
CA ARG A 179 5.45 8.07 -5.63
C ARG A 179 4.79 7.22 -4.55
N ASN A 180 3.46 7.20 -4.48
CA ASN A 180 2.77 6.43 -3.45
C ASN A 180 2.69 4.95 -3.83
N ASP A 181 3.57 4.14 -3.25
CA ASP A 181 3.51 2.69 -3.31
C ASP A 181 2.23 2.19 -2.61
N ASN A 182 1.19 1.93 -3.41
CA ASN A 182 -0.11 1.50 -2.90
C ASN A 182 -0.05 0.10 -2.28
N ASP A 183 0.89 -0.75 -2.71
CA ASP A 183 1.01 -2.13 -2.23
C ASP A 183 1.61 -2.13 -0.82
N LYS A 184 2.69 -1.36 -0.59
CA LYS A 184 3.20 -1.08 0.75
C LYS A 184 2.18 -0.34 1.61
N THR A 185 1.46 0.64 1.06
CA THR A 185 0.41 1.37 1.79
C THR A 185 -0.70 0.43 2.28
N LEU A 186 -1.09 -0.57 1.49
CA LEU A 186 -2.08 -1.58 1.89
C LEU A 186 -1.58 -2.39 3.09
N TYR A 187 -0.32 -2.83 3.07
CA TYR A 187 0.29 -3.56 4.17
C TYR A 187 0.39 -2.72 5.45
N ILE A 188 0.88 -1.49 5.36
CA ILE A 188 0.98 -0.56 6.51
C ILE A 188 -0.40 -0.31 7.12
N THR A 189 -1.39 0.04 6.29
CA THR A 189 -2.74 0.36 6.78
C THR A 189 -3.47 -0.86 7.34
N TRP A 190 -3.13 -2.07 6.87
CA TRP A 190 -3.55 -3.30 7.51
C TRP A 190 -2.92 -3.45 8.91
N VAL A 191 -1.59 -3.51 9.00
CA VAL A 191 -0.85 -3.77 10.27
C VAL A 191 -1.21 -2.75 11.35
N LEU A 192 -1.28 -1.46 10.98
CA LEU A 192 -1.65 -0.38 11.90
C LEU A 192 -3.15 -0.28 12.20
N GLY A 193 -4.02 -0.94 11.42
CA GLY A 193 -5.48 -0.86 11.55
C GLY A 193 -6.12 0.44 11.02
N GLU A 194 -5.42 1.21 10.20
CA GLU A 194 -5.86 2.51 9.67
C GLU A 194 -6.95 2.35 8.58
N GLY A 195 -8.17 2.04 9.02
CA GLY A 195 -9.29 1.61 8.18
C GLY A 195 -9.73 2.61 7.10
N ARG A 196 -9.57 3.92 7.35
CA ARG A 196 -9.89 4.98 6.39
C ARG A 196 -9.01 4.92 5.14
N TRP A 197 -7.72 4.62 5.30
CA TRP A 197 -6.81 4.44 4.17
C TRP A 197 -6.88 3.03 3.60
N PHE A 198 -6.99 2.00 4.45
CA PHE A 198 -7.14 0.62 4.01
C PHE A 198 -8.27 0.46 2.98
N SER A 199 -9.49 0.92 3.30
CA SER A 199 -10.67 0.89 2.41
C SER A 199 -10.48 1.60 1.07
N ARG A 200 -9.68 2.68 1.04
CA ARG A 200 -9.38 3.46 -0.18
C ARG A 200 -8.29 2.82 -1.04
N VAL A 201 -7.31 2.19 -0.40
CA VAL A 201 -6.12 1.64 -1.05
C VAL A 201 -6.39 0.23 -1.57
N VAL A 202 -7.13 -0.61 -0.83
CA VAL A 202 -7.50 -1.98 -1.23
C VAL A 202 -8.19 -2.02 -2.60
N THR A 203 -9.06 -1.04 -2.91
CA THR A 203 -9.71 -0.94 -4.23
C THR A 203 -8.70 -0.64 -5.34
N LYS A 204 -7.72 0.25 -5.10
CA LYS A 204 -6.67 0.58 -6.08
C LYS A 204 -5.76 -0.62 -6.33
N VAL A 205 -5.29 -1.26 -5.27
CA VAL A 205 -4.43 -2.45 -5.34
C VAL A 205 -5.12 -3.58 -6.09
N ALA A 206 -6.41 -3.86 -5.82
CA ALA A 206 -7.18 -4.84 -6.58
C ALA A 206 -7.26 -4.54 -8.08
N HIS A 207 -7.22 -3.25 -8.48
CA HIS A 207 -7.22 -2.84 -9.88
C HIS A 207 -5.82 -2.82 -10.51
N GLN A 208 -4.76 -2.63 -9.72
CA GLN A 208 -3.37 -2.65 -10.16
C GLN A 208 -2.80 -4.07 -10.24
N ALA A 209 -3.27 -4.98 -9.40
CA ALA A 209 -2.81 -6.37 -9.32
C ALA A 209 -2.94 -7.14 -10.65
N SER A 210 -1.90 -7.90 -10.96
CA SER A 210 -1.81 -8.79 -12.12
C SER A 210 -1.87 -10.26 -11.68
N VAL A 211 -1.91 -11.19 -12.64
CA VAL A 211 -2.00 -12.63 -12.38
C VAL A 211 -0.95 -13.38 -13.19
N ASP A 212 -0.21 -14.27 -12.53
CA ASP A 212 0.81 -15.11 -13.17
C ASP A 212 0.20 -16.22 -14.06
N GLU A 213 1.04 -17.04 -14.67
CA GLU A 213 0.58 -18.16 -15.52
C GLU A 213 -0.18 -19.26 -14.77
N LYS A 214 -0.03 -19.32 -13.45
CA LYS A 214 -0.58 -20.33 -12.54
C LYS A 214 -1.86 -19.86 -11.83
N GLY A 215 -2.28 -18.61 -12.04
CA GLY A 215 -3.42 -18.00 -11.34
C GLY A 215 -3.07 -17.31 -10.02
N THR A 216 -1.79 -17.15 -9.68
CA THR A 216 -1.33 -16.44 -8.49
C THR A 216 -1.50 -14.93 -8.68
N LEU A 217 -2.10 -14.25 -7.69
CA LEU A 217 -2.20 -12.79 -7.68
C LEU A 217 -0.82 -12.17 -7.37
N LEU A 218 -0.40 -11.23 -8.20
CA LEU A 218 0.85 -10.48 -8.07
C LEU A 218 0.58 -9.00 -7.73
N ASP A 219 1.54 -8.37 -7.07
CA ASP A 219 1.57 -6.92 -6.83
C ASP A 219 2.01 -6.12 -8.07
N THR A 220 2.23 -4.81 -7.92
CA THR A 220 2.71 -3.93 -9.00
C THR A 220 4.16 -4.23 -9.41
N ASN A 221 4.95 -4.89 -8.55
CA ASN A 221 6.35 -5.26 -8.78
C ASN A 221 6.51 -6.69 -9.34
N GLY A 222 5.40 -7.43 -9.50
CA GLY A 222 5.40 -8.83 -9.95
C GLY A 222 5.66 -9.86 -8.84
N GLN A 223 5.64 -9.46 -7.58
CA GLN A 223 5.81 -10.35 -6.43
C GLN A 223 4.47 -11.01 -6.02
N PRO A 224 4.45 -12.30 -5.63
CA PRO A 224 3.21 -12.95 -5.20
C PRO A 224 2.69 -12.41 -3.86
N TRP A 225 1.41 -12.01 -3.81
CA TRP A 225 0.78 -11.51 -2.58
C TRP A 225 0.83 -12.49 -1.41
N LYS A 226 0.85 -13.80 -1.70
CA LYS A 226 0.98 -14.87 -0.70
C LYS A 226 2.27 -14.79 0.14
N ASP A 227 3.33 -14.19 -0.42
CA ASP A 227 4.65 -14.14 0.19
C ASP A 227 4.90 -12.81 0.93
N GLN A 228 3.97 -11.84 0.85
CA GLN A 228 4.12 -10.51 1.46
C GLN A 228 3.68 -10.44 2.93
N GLY A 229 3.04 -11.47 3.46
CA GLY A 229 2.55 -11.53 4.84
C GLY A 229 1.16 -10.91 5.07
N LEU A 230 0.36 -10.68 4.02
CA LEU A 230 -1.06 -10.35 4.19
C LEU A 230 -1.90 -11.61 4.46
N PRO A 231 -2.91 -11.53 5.36
CA PRO A 231 -3.86 -12.61 5.59
C PRO A 231 -4.59 -13.06 4.33
N ARG A 232 -4.84 -14.37 4.23
CA ARG A 232 -5.37 -15.02 3.02
C ARG A 232 -6.68 -14.39 2.52
N TYR A 233 -7.59 -14.04 3.44
CA TYR A 233 -8.88 -13.44 3.10
C TYR A 233 -8.76 -12.04 2.45
N ILE A 234 -7.69 -11.29 2.71
CA ILE A 234 -7.42 -10.02 2.03
C ILE A 234 -6.99 -10.29 0.58
N ILE A 235 -6.13 -11.29 0.37
CA ILE A 235 -5.69 -11.72 -0.97
C ILE A 235 -6.90 -12.20 -1.78
N ASP A 236 -7.79 -12.98 -1.17
CA ASP A 236 -9.02 -13.45 -1.81
C ASP A 236 -10.01 -12.30 -2.09
N LEU A 237 -10.08 -11.27 -1.23
CA LEU A 237 -10.85 -10.04 -1.49
C LEU A 237 -10.31 -9.24 -2.68
N LEU A 238 -8.97 -9.10 -2.79
CA LEU A 238 -8.33 -8.46 -3.94
C LEU A 238 -8.64 -9.22 -5.23
N ALA A 239 -8.46 -10.55 -5.23
CA ALA A 239 -8.73 -11.42 -6.37
C ALA A 239 -10.21 -11.40 -6.80
N LYS A 240 -11.14 -11.47 -5.83
CA LYS A 240 -12.58 -11.36 -6.07
C LYS A 240 -12.95 -10.01 -6.68
N THR A 241 -12.48 -8.91 -6.10
CA THR A 241 -12.80 -7.56 -6.60
C THR A 241 -12.27 -7.35 -8.02
N ARG A 242 -11.03 -7.81 -8.28
CA ARG A 242 -10.42 -7.80 -9.60
C ARG A 242 -11.33 -8.51 -10.61
N LEU A 243 -11.76 -9.74 -10.31
CA LEU A 243 -12.63 -10.54 -11.18
C LEU A 243 -14.02 -9.90 -11.39
N ASP A 244 -14.65 -9.38 -10.33
CA ASP A 244 -15.95 -8.70 -10.41
C ASP A 244 -15.86 -7.42 -11.28
N THR A 245 -14.75 -6.70 -11.21
CA THR A 245 -14.51 -5.51 -12.03
C THR A 245 -14.31 -5.88 -13.51
N LEU A 246 -13.54 -6.94 -13.79
CA LEU A 246 -13.34 -7.47 -15.15
C LEU A 246 -14.67 -7.99 -15.76
N LYS A 247 -15.50 -8.67 -14.98
CA LYS A 247 -16.86 -9.07 -15.38
C LYS A 247 -17.74 -7.86 -15.70
N GLY A 248 -17.65 -6.80 -14.90
CA GLY A 248 -18.30 -5.53 -15.19
C GLY A 248 -17.88 -4.94 -16.54
N PHE A 249 -16.59 -4.95 -16.86
CA PHE A 249 -16.09 -4.47 -18.17
C PHE A 249 -16.54 -5.33 -19.33
N ALA A 250 -16.50 -6.66 -19.19
CA ALA A 250 -17.04 -7.57 -20.21
C ALA A 250 -18.52 -7.26 -20.50
N LEU A 251 -19.36 -7.15 -19.46
CA LEU A 251 -20.78 -6.80 -19.61
C LEU A 251 -20.98 -5.41 -20.25
N ALA A 252 -20.14 -4.43 -19.93
CA ALA A 252 -20.20 -3.08 -20.50
C ALA A 252 -19.90 -3.02 -22.01
N VAL A 253 -19.26 -4.05 -22.58
CA VAL A 253 -18.99 -4.19 -24.02
C VAL A 253 -19.95 -5.19 -24.67
N ASP A 254 -20.11 -6.38 -24.08
CA ASP A 254 -20.94 -7.47 -24.61
C ASP A 254 -22.41 -7.10 -24.75
N VAL A 255 -22.99 -6.43 -23.75
CA VAL A 255 -24.43 -6.10 -23.76
C VAL A 255 -24.76 -5.15 -24.92
N PRO A 256 -24.01 -4.05 -25.15
CA PRO A 256 -24.17 -3.24 -26.35
C PRO A 256 -23.90 -3.98 -27.66
N VAL A 257 -22.82 -4.77 -27.74
CA VAL A 257 -22.46 -5.50 -28.97
C VAL A 257 -23.56 -6.48 -29.36
N LYS A 258 -24.08 -7.28 -28.42
CA LYS A 258 -25.21 -8.21 -28.65
C LYS A 258 -26.48 -7.46 -29.06
N LYS A 259 -26.85 -6.38 -28.36
CA LYS A 259 -28.02 -5.55 -28.70
C LYS A 259 -27.92 -4.85 -30.07
N LEU A 260 -26.71 -4.57 -30.57
CA LEU A 260 -26.48 -3.95 -31.88
C LEU A 260 -26.36 -4.96 -33.02
N MET A 261 -25.95 -6.20 -32.73
CA MET A 261 -25.90 -7.31 -33.69
C MET A 261 -27.25 -8.02 -33.86
N ASP A 262 -28.21 -7.83 -32.96
CA ASP A 262 -29.52 -8.47 -33.06
C ASP A 262 -30.27 -8.00 -34.32
N ILE A 263 -30.54 -8.96 -35.21
CA ILE A 263 -31.16 -8.75 -36.51
C ILE A 263 -32.68 -8.55 -36.33
N CYS A 264 -33.27 -9.08 -35.26
CA CYS A 264 -34.70 -8.98 -34.96
C CYS A 264 -35.00 -7.69 -34.17
N ARG A 265 -34.95 -6.54 -34.87
CA ARG A 265 -35.21 -5.19 -34.33
C ARG A 265 -36.66 -4.90 -33.90
N GLU A 266 -37.34 -5.86 -33.28
CA GLU A 266 -38.68 -5.66 -32.69
C GLU A 266 -38.64 -4.73 -31.47
N GLN A 267 -37.48 -4.63 -30.81
CA GLN A 267 -37.25 -3.69 -29.71
C GLN A 267 -36.58 -2.39 -30.21
N LYS A 268 -37.10 -1.24 -29.75
CA LYS A 268 -36.45 0.07 -29.95
C LYS A 268 -35.07 0.08 -29.29
N THR A 269 -34.02 0.01 -30.09
CA THR A 269 -32.62 0.05 -29.64
C THR A 269 -32.24 1.42 -29.06
N GLU A 270 -31.84 1.43 -27.80
CA GLU A 270 -31.68 2.63 -26.94
C GLU A 270 -30.49 3.54 -27.30
N PHE A 271 -29.64 3.11 -28.24
CA PHE A 271 -28.37 3.76 -28.58
C PHE A 271 -28.50 4.89 -29.61
N CYS A 272 -29.56 4.88 -30.42
CA CYS A 272 -29.89 5.98 -31.32
C CYS A 272 -31.09 6.77 -30.78
N ARG A 273 -30.80 7.89 -30.11
CA ARG A 273 -31.80 8.73 -29.40
C ARG A 273 -32.35 9.90 -30.23
N SER A 274 -31.98 9.99 -31.51
CA SER A 274 -32.53 11.01 -32.41
C SER A 274 -34.05 10.83 -32.55
N LYS A 275 -34.80 11.87 -32.17
CA LYS A 275 -36.27 11.88 -32.21
C LYS A 275 -36.78 11.96 -33.65
N ASP A 276 -36.08 12.73 -34.48
CA ASP A 276 -36.51 13.11 -35.84
C ASP A 276 -35.96 12.19 -36.95
N ALA A 277 -35.15 11.20 -36.57
CA ALA A 277 -34.56 10.24 -37.51
C ALA A 277 -35.57 9.17 -38.00
N THR A 278 -35.55 8.90 -39.31
CA THR A 278 -36.23 7.75 -39.94
C THR A 278 -35.62 6.42 -39.48
N GLY A 279 -36.31 5.30 -39.75
CA GLY A 279 -35.81 3.96 -39.40
C GLY A 279 -34.42 3.69 -40.00
N GLU A 280 -34.26 3.91 -41.30
CA GLU A 280 -32.99 3.75 -42.03
C GLU A 280 -31.84 4.59 -41.42
N LEU A 281 -32.12 5.82 -40.98
CA LEU A 281 -31.10 6.69 -40.39
C LEU A 281 -30.72 6.24 -38.96
N LYS A 282 -31.69 5.69 -38.21
CA LYS A 282 -31.45 5.06 -36.90
C LYS A 282 -30.58 3.81 -37.06
N ASP A 283 -30.84 3.03 -38.10
CA ASP A 283 -30.11 1.80 -38.43
C ASP A 283 -28.69 2.11 -38.92
N ALA A 284 -28.51 3.12 -39.77
CA ALA A 284 -27.20 3.61 -40.20
C ALA A 284 -26.37 4.12 -39.01
N CYS A 285 -26.99 4.81 -38.06
CA CYS A 285 -26.34 5.26 -36.82
C CYS A 285 -25.87 4.07 -35.96
N GLN A 286 -26.67 3.02 -35.83
CA GLN A 286 -26.35 1.82 -35.06
C GLN A 286 -25.25 0.99 -35.72
N ASN A 287 -25.33 0.78 -37.04
CA ASN A 287 -24.29 0.09 -37.80
C ASN A 287 -22.95 0.85 -37.73
N LEU A 288 -22.97 2.19 -37.75
CA LEU A 288 -21.77 3.01 -37.56
C LEU A 288 -21.21 2.91 -36.12
N GLN A 289 -22.08 2.92 -35.10
CA GLN A 289 -21.67 2.67 -33.71
C GLN A 289 -21.03 1.29 -33.54
N LEU A 290 -21.63 0.25 -34.12
CA LEU A 290 -21.13 -1.11 -34.08
C LEU A 290 -19.77 -1.25 -34.80
N GLY A 291 -19.68 -0.79 -36.06
CA GLY A 291 -18.46 -0.88 -36.86
C GLY A 291 -17.29 -0.08 -36.27
N SER A 292 -17.56 1.11 -35.72
CA SER A 292 -16.53 1.90 -35.04
C SER A 292 -16.13 1.32 -33.68
N LEU A 293 -17.06 0.69 -32.94
CA LEU A 293 -16.73 -0.06 -31.73
C LEU A 293 -15.83 -1.26 -32.05
N PHE A 294 -16.18 -2.10 -33.03
CA PHE A 294 -15.33 -3.22 -33.45
C PHE A 294 -13.96 -2.75 -33.96
N SER A 295 -13.91 -1.72 -34.80
CA SER A 295 -12.66 -1.13 -35.27
C SER A 295 -11.80 -0.61 -34.12
N GLY A 296 -12.40 0.08 -33.15
CA GLY A 296 -11.71 0.60 -31.98
C GLY A 296 -11.24 -0.47 -30.99
N LEU A 297 -12.00 -1.55 -30.79
CA LEU A 297 -11.59 -2.71 -29.99
C LEU A 297 -10.45 -3.48 -30.68
N THR A 298 -10.53 -3.65 -32.00
CA THR A 298 -9.47 -4.29 -32.80
C THR A 298 -8.19 -3.46 -32.75
N GLY A 299 -8.27 -2.14 -32.92
CA GLY A 299 -7.12 -1.23 -32.81
C GLY A 299 -6.58 -1.02 -31.38
N ALA A 300 -7.17 -1.69 -30.38
CA ALA A 300 -6.70 -1.70 -28.99
C ALA A 300 -6.26 -3.11 -28.53
N ASP A 301 -6.18 -4.08 -29.47
CA ASP A 301 -5.89 -5.49 -29.23
C ASP A 301 -6.84 -6.14 -28.19
N LEU A 302 -8.12 -5.76 -28.26
CA LEU A 302 -9.21 -6.29 -27.42
C LEU A 302 -10.21 -7.16 -28.21
N MET A 303 -9.78 -7.74 -29.34
CA MET A 303 -10.60 -8.64 -30.17
C MET A 303 -9.87 -9.99 -30.39
N PRO A 304 -10.48 -11.15 -30.04
CA PRO A 304 -11.74 -11.28 -29.30
C PRO A 304 -11.64 -10.69 -27.88
N PHE A 305 -12.77 -10.27 -27.32
CA PHE A 305 -12.77 -9.64 -25.99
C PHE A 305 -12.27 -10.65 -24.93
N PRO A 306 -11.31 -10.28 -24.07
CA PRO A 306 -10.72 -11.22 -23.13
C PRO A 306 -11.75 -11.70 -22.10
N ALA A 307 -11.81 -13.02 -21.88
CA ALA A 307 -12.60 -13.58 -20.80
C ALA A 307 -12.09 -13.07 -19.44
N PRO A 308 -12.95 -12.63 -18.50
CA PRO A 308 -12.53 -12.07 -17.22
C PRO A 308 -11.57 -12.96 -16.42
N GLU A 309 -11.77 -14.29 -16.49
CA GLU A 309 -10.95 -15.30 -15.83
C GLU A 309 -9.58 -15.53 -16.52
N ALA A 310 -9.47 -15.24 -17.82
CA ALA A 310 -8.25 -15.45 -18.60
C ALA A 310 -7.37 -14.20 -18.72
N TYR A 311 -7.89 -13.03 -18.35
CA TYR A 311 -7.16 -11.76 -18.42
C TYR A 311 -6.11 -11.67 -17.30
N ARG A 312 -4.83 -11.63 -17.68
CA ARG A 312 -3.66 -11.64 -16.76
C ARG A 312 -3.19 -10.25 -16.31
N ASP A 313 -3.31 -9.25 -17.17
CA ASP A 313 -2.86 -7.86 -16.94
C ASP A 313 -3.63 -7.14 -15.82
N SER A 314 -3.22 -5.92 -15.46
CA SER A 314 -3.97 -5.08 -14.52
C SER A 314 -5.31 -4.59 -15.10
N VAL A 315 -6.28 -4.38 -14.21
CA VAL A 315 -7.61 -3.80 -14.55
C VAL A 315 -7.45 -2.37 -15.04
N VAL A 316 -6.50 -1.62 -14.47
CA VAL A 316 -6.16 -0.26 -14.92
C VAL A 316 -5.70 -0.25 -16.38
N ASN A 317 -4.94 -1.26 -16.84
CA ASN A 317 -4.56 -1.36 -18.26
C ASN A 317 -5.80 -1.58 -19.16
N LEU A 318 -6.70 -2.50 -18.77
CA LEU A 318 -7.92 -2.77 -19.55
C LEU A 318 -8.85 -1.54 -19.59
N ALA A 319 -9.01 -0.86 -18.45
CA ALA A 319 -9.78 0.38 -18.36
C ALA A 319 -9.20 1.46 -19.28
N SER A 320 -7.87 1.62 -19.28
CA SER A 320 -7.16 2.57 -20.15
C SER A 320 -7.40 2.28 -21.63
N LYS A 321 -7.24 1.01 -22.05
CA LYS A 321 -7.54 0.57 -23.42
C LYS A 321 -9.00 0.84 -23.80
N LEU A 322 -9.96 0.45 -22.96
CA LEU A 322 -11.40 0.65 -23.17
C LEU A 322 -11.81 2.13 -23.24
N LEU A 323 -11.21 2.99 -22.41
CA LEU A 323 -11.42 4.44 -22.47
C LEU A 323 -10.80 5.07 -23.71
N GLY A 324 -9.78 4.44 -24.31
CA GLY A 324 -9.23 4.80 -25.62
C GLY A 324 -10.21 4.54 -26.77
N VAL A 325 -10.98 3.45 -26.72
CA VAL A 325 -11.94 3.03 -27.78
C VAL A 325 -12.96 4.12 -28.08
N LYS A 326 -13.11 4.48 -29.36
CA LYS A 326 -14.05 5.52 -29.84
C LYS A 326 -15.22 4.89 -30.61
N ALA A 327 -16.38 4.78 -29.95
CA ALA A 327 -17.63 4.53 -30.64
C ALA A 327 -18.10 5.84 -31.31
N MET A 328 -18.17 5.84 -32.64
CA MET A 328 -18.63 6.95 -33.45
C MET A 328 -20.15 6.92 -33.59
N ARG A 329 -20.77 8.10 -33.65
CA ARG A 329 -22.19 8.26 -33.98
C ARG A 329 -22.36 8.80 -35.39
N PHE A 330 -23.57 8.65 -35.94
CA PHE A 330 -23.96 9.40 -37.13
C PHE A 330 -23.91 10.90 -36.83
N LYS A 331 -23.40 11.69 -37.77
CA LYS A 331 -23.37 13.16 -37.70
C LYS A 331 -23.99 13.70 -38.99
N LEU A 332 -24.99 14.55 -38.86
CA LEU A 332 -25.64 15.17 -40.02
C LEU A 332 -24.65 16.13 -40.74
N PRO A 333 -24.43 15.98 -42.07
CA PRO A 333 -23.56 16.88 -42.84
C PRO A 333 -24.03 18.34 -42.74
N GLY A 334 -23.08 19.27 -42.59
CA GLY A 334 -23.36 20.70 -42.52
C GLY A 334 -24.00 21.22 -41.21
N VAL A 335 -24.40 20.34 -40.28
CA VAL A 335 -25.06 20.74 -39.03
C VAL A 335 -24.05 21.02 -37.91
N LEU A 336 -24.26 22.11 -37.17
CA LEU A 336 -23.46 22.45 -35.98
C LEU A 336 -23.75 21.48 -34.82
N PRO A 337 -22.77 21.13 -33.96
CA PRO A 337 -22.93 20.06 -32.97
C PRO A 337 -24.12 20.21 -32.02
N HIS A 338 -24.53 21.43 -31.67
CA HIS A 338 -25.67 21.69 -30.79
C HIS A 338 -27.04 21.54 -31.48
N ASN A 339 -27.07 21.52 -32.82
CA ASN A 339 -28.27 21.28 -33.63
C ASN A 339 -28.31 19.84 -34.21
N ASP A 340 -27.30 19.02 -33.93
CA ASP A 340 -27.24 17.62 -34.35
C ASP A 340 -28.17 16.77 -33.47
N THR A 341 -29.27 16.30 -34.04
CA THR A 341 -30.26 15.45 -33.33
C THR A 341 -29.66 14.12 -32.86
N HIS A 342 -28.48 13.74 -33.36
CA HIS A 342 -27.73 12.58 -32.90
C HIS A 342 -26.76 12.89 -31.74
N PHE A 343 -26.72 14.11 -31.18
CA PHE A 343 -25.69 14.52 -30.20
C PHE A 343 -25.59 13.64 -28.92
N ASP A 344 -26.69 13.02 -28.45
CA ASP A 344 -26.68 12.08 -27.31
C ASP A 344 -26.74 10.58 -27.74
N CYS A 345 -26.57 10.29 -29.03
CA CYS A 345 -26.45 8.92 -29.53
C CYS A 345 -25.08 8.34 -29.16
N GLY A 346 -25.08 7.15 -28.56
CA GLY A 346 -23.87 6.44 -28.19
C GLY A 346 -24.11 5.34 -27.17
N ILE A 347 -23.15 4.42 -27.10
CA ILE A 347 -23.18 3.21 -26.28
C ILE A 347 -22.94 3.50 -24.79
N LYS A 348 -22.34 4.66 -24.46
CA LYS A 348 -21.98 5.09 -23.10
C LYS A 348 -21.09 4.10 -22.33
N HIS A 349 -20.25 3.33 -23.05
CA HIS A 349 -19.32 2.37 -22.46
C HIS A 349 -18.26 3.05 -21.58
N LYS A 350 -17.85 4.28 -21.92
CA LYS A 350 -16.88 5.04 -21.11
C LYS A 350 -17.47 5.45 -19.77
N GLU A 351 -18.73 5.84 -19.74
CA GLU A 351 -19.48 6.17 -18.53
C GLU A 351 -19.65 4.91 -17.67
N ALA A 352 -19.99 3.77 -18.28
CA ALA A 352 -20.08 2.48 -17.59
C ALA A 352 -18.73 2.05 -16.96
N VAL A 353 -17.64 2.09 -17.73
CA VAL A 353 -16.28 1.79 -17.24
C VAL A 353 -15.90 2.73 -16.08
N ASN A 354 -16.18 4.03 -16.19
CA ASN A 354 -15.92 5.00 -15.13
C ASN A 354 -16.80 4.80 -13.89
N GLN A 355 -18.05 4.33 -14.02
CA GLN A 355 -18.90 3.98 -12.89
C GLN A 355 -18.40 2.72 -12.19
N ILE A 356 -18.01 1.70 -12.95
CA ILE A 356 -17.43 0.45 -12.44
C ILE A 356 -16.13 0.73 -11.67
N MET A 357 -15.22 1.52 -12.24
CA MET A 357 -13.95 1.91 -11.57
C MET A 357 -14.15 2.78 -10.31
N LYS A 358 -15.30 3.44 -10.16
CA LYS A 358 -15.65 4.22 -8.96
C LYS A 358 -16.35 3.40 -7.87
N LYS A 359 -16.72 2.15 -8.14
CA LYS A 359 -17.36 1.28 -7.15
C LYS A 359 -16.33 0.91 -6.07
N ALA A 360 -16.53 1.41 -4.86
CA ALA A 360 -15.70 1.06 -3.71
C ALA A 360 -15.88 -0.42 -3.34
N ILE A 361 -14.79 -1.05 -2.88
CA ILE A 361 -14.85 -2.37 -2.21
C ILE A 361 -15.79 -2.28 -1.00
N GLN A 362 -16.62 -3.32 -0.83
CA GLN A 362 -17.33 -3.58 0.42
C GLN A 362 -16.42 -4.45 1.30
N LEU A 363 -16.08 -3.96 2.50
CA LEU A 363 -15.38 -4.74 3.51
C LEU A 363 -16.38 -5.56 4.32
N SER A 364 -16.05 -6.80 4.68
CA SER A 364 -16.92 -7.60 5.56
C SER A 364 -16.83 -7.10 7.01
N GLY A 365 -17.89 -7.31 7.79
CA GLY A 365 -17.90 -6.94 9.21
C GLY A 365 -16.74 -7.57 10.01
N ALA A 366 -16.33 -8.80 9.66
CA ALA A 366 -15.18 -9.45 10.28
C ALA A 366 -13.85 -8.71 10.02
N MET A 367 -13.63 -8.19 8.82
CA MET A 367 -12.44 -7.39 8.50
C MET A 367 -12.46 -6.05 9.23
N ILE A 368 -13.63 -5.43 9.39
CA ILE A 368 -13.80 -4.19 10.15
C ILE A 368 -13.45 -4.41 11.63
N ARG A 369 -13.85 -5.54 12.22
CA ARG A 369 -13.43 -5.93 13.58
C ARG A 369 -11.92 -6.12 13.71
N GLN A 370 -11.27 -6.80 12.76
CA GLN A 370 -9.82 -6.99 12.80
C GLN A 370 -9.06 -5.66 12.64
N LEU A 371 -9.50 -4.76 11.74
CA LEU A 371 -8.96 -3.40 11.65
C LEU A 371 -9.12 -2.63 12.97
N LYS A 372 -10.27 -2.76 13.65
CA LYS A 372 -10.50 -2.14 14.96
C LYS A 372 -9.52 -2.67 16.03
N ILE A 373 -9.35 -3.99 16.13
CA ILE A 373 -8.41 -4.61 17.08
C ILE A 373 -6.97 -4.14 16.78
N ARG A 374 -6.57 -4.10 15.51
CA ARG A 374 -5.25 -3.61 15.08
C ARG A 374 -5.04 -2.14 15.41
N ALA A 375 -6.05 -1.28 15.20
CA ALA A 375 -6.00 0.14 15.52
C ALA A 375 -5.93 0.40 17.04
N MET A 376 -6.65 -0.38 17.85
CA MET A 376 -6.56 -0.32 19.30
C MET A 376 -5.15 -0.70 19.76
N LYS A 377 -4.61 -1.82 19.27
CA LYS A 377 -3.24 -2.25 19.61
C LYS A 377 -2.18 -1.24 19.18
N SER A 378 -2.26 -0.68 17.97
CA SER A 378 -1.26 0.25 17.43
C SER A 378 -1.33 1.68 18.01
N GLY A 379 -2.46 2.05 18.60
CA GLY A 379 -2.77 3.44 18.97
C GLY A 379 -3.32 4.29 17.82
N ALA A 380 -3.68 3.70 16.67
CA ALA A 380 -4.34 4.40 15.55
C ALA A 380 -5.85 4.57 15.76
N TYR A 381 -6.40 4.08 16.88
CA TYR A 381 -7.84 4.13 17.14
C TYR A 381 -8.34 5.56 17.40
N ILE A 382 -9.29 6.00 16.57
CA ILE A 382 -10.09 7.22 16.78
C ILE A 382 -11.56 6.84 16.54
N ASP A 383 -12.44 7.06 17.52
CA ASP A 383 -13.85 6.65 17.42
C ASP A 383 -14.58 7.21 16.20
N GLU A 384 -14.22 8.43 15.78
CA GLU A 384 -14.75 9.08 14.59
C GLU A 384 -14.38 8.35 13.29
N LEU A 385 -13.13 7.86 13.16
CA LEU A 385 -12.67 7.10 11.99
C LEU A 385 -13.43 5.79 11.82
N PHE A 386 -13.81 5.16 12.94
CA PHE A 386 -14.56 3.91 12.92
C PHE A 386 -16.08 4.11 12.86
N LYS A 387 -16.61 5.34 12.91
CA LYS A 387 -18.06 5.57 12.82
C LYS A 387 -18.64 5.14 11.47
N GLU A 388 -18.01 5.56 10.36
CA GLU A 388 -18.40 5.15 9.00
C GLU A 388 -18.27 3.63 8.80
N LEU A 389 -17.34 2.98 9.51
CA LEU A 389 -17.10 1.54 9.46
C LEU A 389 -18.11 0.74 10.33
N LYS A 390 -18.50 1.24 11.50
CA LYS A 390 -19.56 0.66 12.36
C LYS A 390 -20.89 0.58 11.60
N GLU A 391 -21.26 1.65 10.88
CA GLU A 391 -22.46 1.69 10.02
C GLU A 391 -22.41 0.68 8.84
N MET A 392 -21.24 0.13 8.50
CA MET A 392 -21.09 -0.95 7.52
C MET A 392 -21.07 -2.34 8.18
N GLU A 393 -20.49 -2.48 9.37
CA GLU A 393 -20.55 -3.71 10.16
C GLU A 393 -21.98 -4.10 10.56
N GLU A 394 -22.79 -3.13 11.00
CA GLU A 394 -24.19 -3.35 11.40
C GLU A 394 -25.10 -3.87 10.26
N ARG A 395 -24.67 -3.74 9.00
CA ARG A 395 -25.41 -4.23 7.82
C ARG A 395 -25.06 -5.66 7.40
N ASP A 396 -23.98 -6.24 7.93
CA ASP A 396 -23.51 -7.59 7.58
C ASP A 396 -23.12 -8.40 8.85
N PRO A 397 -24.12 -8.80 9.66
CA PRO A 397 -23.89 -9.49 10.92
C PRO A 397 -23.45 -10.95 10.68
N CYS A 398 -22.12 -11.13 10.65
CA CYS A 398 -21.37 -12.40 10.58
C CYS A 398 -21.13 -12.94 9.16
N PRO A 399 -19.89 -13.36 8.87
CA PRO A 399 -19.51 -14.72 9.27
C PRO A 399 -18.22 -14.81 10.11
N GLU A 400 -18.20 -15.86 10.95
CA GLU A 400 -17.13 -16.54 11.70
C GLU A 400 -15.95 -15.75 12.34
N PRO A 401 -15.39 -16.23 13.47
CA PRO A 401 -14.17 -15.65 14.02
C PRO A 401 -12.98 -15.89 13.07
N MET A 402 -12.42 -14.82 12.51
CA MET A 402 -11.17 -14.93 11.75
C MET A 402 -9.98 -15.15 12.70
N GLU A 403 -9.26 -16.24 12.49
CA GLU A 403 -7.93 -16.50 13.07
C GLU A 403 -6.93 -15.48 12.50
N ASP A 404 -6.70 -14.40 13.24
CA ASP A 404 -5.73 -13.37 12.87
C ASP A 404 -5.14 -12.75 14.14
N LEU A 405 -5.93 -11.92 14.84
CA LEU A 405 -5.60 -11.43 16.18
C LEU A 405 -6.73 -11.73 17.16
N HIS A 406 -6.37 -12.42 18.25
CA HIS A 406 -7.19 -12.45 19.46
C HIS A 406 -6.96 -11.19 20.30
N ASP A 407 -8.00 -10.78 21.02
CA ASP A 407 -7.96 -9.72 22.01
C ASP A 407 -7.39 -10.27 23.33
N ASP A 408 -6.06 -10.33 23.42
CA ASP A 408 -5.37 -10.77 24.63
C ASP A 408 -5.31 -9.61 25.65
N LYS A 409 -6.30 -9.61 26.53
CA LYS A 409 -6.44 -8.66 27.65
C LYS A 409 -5.25 -8.65 28.62
N THR A 410 -4.40 -9.69 28.61
CA THR A 410 -3.19 -9.73 29.46
C THR A 410 -2.00 -9.00 28.85
N LEU A 411 -1.99 -8.83 27.52
CA LEU A 411 -0.97 -8.05 26.80
C LEU A 411 -1.36 -6.58 26.64
N TYR A 412 -2.66 -6.28 26.53
CA TYR A 412 -3.15 -4.93 26.17
C TYR A 412 -4.27 -4.46 27.10
N LYS A 413 -3.91 -3.74 28.17
CA LYS A 413 -4.88 -3.02 29.00
C LYS A 413 -5.04 -1.59 28.51
N HIS A 414 -6.20 -1.29 27.91
CA HIS A 414 -6.61 0.10 27.67
C HIS A 414 -7.13 0.71 28.98
N ALA A 415 -6.83 2.00 29.22
CA ALA A 415 -7.33 2.72 30.39
C ALA A 415 -8.85 2.92 30.32
N ASP A 416 -9.37 3.14 29.11
CA ASP A 416 -10.77 3.45 28.82
C ASP A 416 -11.59 2.22 28.36
N ASP A 417 -11.22 1.00 28.76
CA ASP A 417 -12.03 -0.20 28.45
C ASP A 417 -13.39 -0.12 29.19
N PRO A 418 -14.53 0.01 28.49
CA PRO A 418 -15.85 0.12 29.14
C PRO A 418 -16.29 -1.18 29.84
N ALA A 419 -15.52 -2.27 29.73
CA ALA A 419 -15.69 -3.48 30.51
C ALA A 419 -14.79 -3.54 31.77
N SER A 420 -13.96 -2.52 32.03
CA SER A 420 -13.29 -2.38 33.32
C SER A 420 -14.33 -1.98 34.38
N PRO A 421 -14.49 -2.72 35.49
CA PRO A 421 -15.35 -2.27 36.57
C PRO A 421 -14.82 -0.94 37.13
N ASP A 422 -15.73 0.03 37.33
CA ASP A 422 -15.45 1.34 37.89
C ASP A 422 -14.89 1.23 39.32
N TYR A 423 -13.57 1.10 39.45
CA TYR A 423 -12.90 1.10 40.75
C TYR A 423 -12.84 2.49 41.42
N PHE A 424 -13.46 3.50 40.81
CA PHE A 424 -13.57 4.87 41.35
C PHE A 424 -14.99 5.47 41.20
N SER A 425 -16.03 4.69 41.49
CA SER A 425 -17.38 5.22 41.76
C SER A 425 -17.81 5.01 43.23
N GLY A 426 -16.93 5.39 44.17
CA GLY A 426 -17.21 5.45 45.60
C GLY A 426 -17.65 6.86 46.03
N ASN A 427 -18.91 7.22 45.80
CA ASN A 427 -19.51 8.39 46.43
C ASN A 427 -19.83 8.08 47.89
N ASP A 428 -18.86 8.23 48.79
CA ASP A 428 -19.13 8.32 50.22
C ASP A 428 -19.24 9.80 50.64
N GLU A 429 -20.49 10.25 50.79
CA GLU A 429 -20.84 11.55 51.37
C GLU A 429 -20.54 11.58 52.88
N SER A 430 -19.27 11.57 53.27
CA SER A 430 -18.86 12.02 54.61
C SER A 430 -17.50 12.71 54.59
N GLY A 431 -17.53 14.04 54.65
CA GLY A 431 -16.32 14.86 54.65
C GLY A 431 -15.52 14.75 55.95
N VAL A 432 -14.65 13.74 56.04
CA VAL A 432 -13.59 13.64 57.06
C VAL A 432 -12.27 13.29 56.39
N PRO A 433 -11.23 14.14 56.46
CA PRO A 433 -9.95 13.85 55.82
C PRO A 433 -9.21 12.75 56.58
N VAL A 434 -9.14 11.55 55.99
CA VAL A 434 -8.31 10.45 56.50
C VAL A 434 -6.84 10.86 56.38
N LYS A 435 -6.17 11.02 57.53
CA LYS A 435 -4.74 11.31 57.59
C LYS A 435 -3.97 10.07 57.17
N LEU A 436 -3.07 10.19 56.18
CA LEU A 436 -2.04 9.18 55.95
C LEU A 436 -1.16 9.05 57.21
N LYS A 437 -1.34 7.94 57.90
CA LYS A 437 -0.34 7.30 58.75
C LYS A 437 -0.45 5.79 58.55
N ASP A 438 0.68 5.12 58.76
CA ASP A 438 0.80 3.67 58.90
C ASP A 438 0.63 2.86 57.59
N LEU A 439 1.57 3.09 56.67
CA LEU A 439 2.10 2.03 55.80
C LEU A 439 3.58 1.83 56.17
N GLU A 440 3.85 0.79 56.95
CA GLU A 440 5.22 0.31 57.20
C GLU A 440 5.69 -0.54 56.01
N ILE A 441 6.81 -0.14 55.40
CA ILE A 441 7.75 -0.97 54.62
C ILE A 441 9.15 -0.53 55.03
#